data_AF-A0AAW8G5W6-F1
#
_entry.id   AF-A0AAW8G5W6-F1
#
_cell.length_a   1.000
_cell.length_b   1.000
_cell.length_c   1.000
_cell.angle_alpha   90.00
_cell.angle_beta   90.00
_cell.angle_gamma   90.00
#
_symmetry.space_group_name_H-M   'P 1'
#
loop_
_entity.id
_entity.type
_entity.pdbx_description
1 polymer ?
#
loop_
_entity_poly.entity_id
_entity_poly.type
_entity_poly.pdbx_seq_one_letter_code
_entity_poly.pdbx_strand_id
1 'polypeptide(L)'
;MEQQESVAAEHNDSFELYDLKVEAVAPPGVKVYSGAQPGDYFELKGEMLYLPPGQGFSIYSLSAVLPLLAAKQRETAPLDWMTSDEEIANPDPNCPVRLKITRTGKRTFRRADTTAVALPASASATTGVPRATLAPGYDISRLIKGGWHLSGDHGAIDRDQALKDMASFVEAGITTFDCADIYTGVEEMIGDFRAAYPALAKSVRVHTKFVPDLAALDRVDPALVESSIDRSLRRLKQESLDLVQFHWWNFEIPGYVEAALELARLQRAGKIQHIGVTNFDVPHLAELLDAGVRVLSHQVQYSVLDHRPEHGMDAFCQANDIAFLCYGTVAGGFLSERWLGKPEPTGTFANRSLVKYKLIIEDFGGWALYQDLLHALAAVGAKHGCDIATIASATVLTRPNVAAAIVGATSAAHLDAHRRVGTVTLDAEDLALIHAVTARRTGPLGDVYGLERDIGGRHGRIMKYDLHK
;
A
#
# COMPACT_ATOMS: atom_id res chain seq x y z
N MET A 1 21.97 35.44 17.62
CA MET A 1 21.63 35.67 16.21
C MET A 1 22.10 34.45 15.44
N GLU A 2 21.29 33.54 14.93
CA GLU A 2 19.83 33.38 14.86
C GLU A 2 19.57 31.87 15.05
N GLN A 3 18.51 31.54 15.80
CA GLN A 3 18.06 30.19 16.05
C GLN A 3 17.28 29.69 14.83
N GLN A 4 17.55 28.47 14.38
CA GLN A 4 16.66 27.73 13.47
C GLN A 4 16.09 26.54 14.25
N GLU A 5 14.86 26.71 14.72
CA GLU A 5 14.07 25.68 15.40
C GLU A 5 13.68 24.58 14.41
N SER A 6 13.84 23.34 14.88
CA SER A 6 13.41 22.13 14.19
C SER A 6 11.89 22.09 14.08
N VAL A 7 11.35 22.08 12.86
CA VAL A 7 9.93 21.79 12.64
C VAL A 7 9.74 20.28 12.78
N ALA A 8 9.36 19.85 13.98
CA ALA A 8 8.75 18.53 14.19
C ALA A 8 7.47 18.46 13.35
N ALA A 9 7.22 17.33 12.70
CA ALA A 9 5.93 17.07 12.05
C ALA A 9 4.85 17.05 13.14
N GLU A 10 4.19 18.20 13.36
CA GLU A 10 3.01 18.28 14.22
C GLU A 10 1.97 17.32 13.65
N HIS A 11 1.62 16.28 14.41
CA HIS A 11 0.35 15.60 14.21
C HIS A 11 -0.73 16.69 14.23
N ASN A 12 -1.45 16.85 13.13
CA ASN A 12 -2.50 17.84 13.02
C ASN A 12 -3.65 17.44 13.97
N ASP A 13 -3.58 17.90 15.21
CA ASP A 13 -4.57 17.66 16.28
C ASP A 13 -5.70 18.71 16.27
N SER A 14 -5.94 19.34 15.12
CA SER A 14 -6.96 20.38 14.97
C SER A 14 -8.24 19.86 14.33
N PHE A 15 -9.38 20.44 14.70
CA PHE A 15 -10.67 20.21 14.06
C PHE A 15 -11.47 21.52 14.00
N GLU A 16 -12.43 21.59 13.08
CA GLU A 16 -13.28 22.77 12.92
C GLU A 16 -14.72 22.49 13.36
N LEU A 17 -15.34 23.50 13.96
CA LEU A 17 -16.79 23.55 14.20
C LEU A 17 -17.35 24.84 13.63
N TYR A 18 -18.60 24.81 13.17
CA TYR A 18 -19.35 26.03 12.89
C TYR A 18 -19.82 26.68 14.20
N ASP A 19 -19.68 28.00 14.28
CA ASP A 19 -20.47 28.81 15.19
C ASP A 19 -21.92 28.84 14.67
N LEU A 20 -22.90 28.86 15.58
CA LEU A 20 -24.32 28.86 15.23
C LEU A 20 -24.99 30.15 15.71
N LYS A 21 -25.98 30.62 14.93
CA LYS A 21 -27.00 31.55 15.39
C LYS A 21 -28.33 30.82 15.46
N VAL A 22 -28.99 30.87 16.61
CA VAL A 22 -30.34 30.33 16.80
C VAL A 22 -31.30 31.48 17.02
N GLU A 23 -32.24 31.66 16.10
CA GLU A 23 -33.17 32.79 16.07
C GLU A 23 -34.62 32.33 16.23
N ALA A 24 -35.37 33.00 17.10
CA ALA A 24 -36.80 32.81 17.21
C ALA A 24 -37.50 33.44 16.00
N VAL A 25 -38.23 32.64 15.23
CA VAL A 25 -38.99 33.10 14.07
C VAL A 25 -40.46 32.69 14.25
N ALA A 26 -41.39 33.52 13.81
CA ALA A 26 -42.82 33.20 13.82
C ALA A 26 -43.53 33.89 12.64
N PRO A 27 -44.66 33.35 12.16
CA PRO A 27 -45.50 34.04 11.20
C PRO A 27 -45.97 35.42 11.71
N PRO A 28 -46.13 36.43 10.85
CA PRO A 28 -46.61 37.74 11.28
C PRO A 28 -48.00 37.69 11.94
N GLY A 29 -48.20 38.48 13.01
CA GLY A 29 -49.51 38.68 13.64
C GLY A 29 -50.01 37.54 14.53
N VAL A 30 -49.21 36.51 14.79
CA VAL A 30 -49.58 35.40 15.67
C VAL A 30 -49.19 35.68 17.13
N LYS A 31 -49.97 35.15 18.07
CA LYS A 31 -49.66 35.27 19.50
C LYS A 31 -48.53 34.31 19.86
N VAL A 32 -47.52 34.84 20.55
CA VAL A 32 -46.37 34.08 21.06
C VAL A 32 -46.57 33.75 22.53
N TYR A 33 -46.30 32.49 22.90
CA TYR A 33 -46.49 31.97 24.26
C TYR A 33 -45.17 31.61 24.96
N SER A 34 -44.08 31.44 24.20
CA SER A 34 -42.76 30.99 24.70
C SER A 34 -41.87 32.08 25.29
N GLY A 35 -42.37 33.31 25.46
CA GLY A 35 -41.62 34.45 26.01
C GLY A 35 -40.60 35.09 25.04
N ALA A 36 -39.84 34.29 24.29
CA ALA A 36 -38.93 34.77 23.24
C ALA A 36 -39.71 35.38 22.08
N GLN A 37 -39.41 36.62 21.72
CA GLN A 37 -40.05 37.35 20.63
C GLN A 37 -39.42 37.00 19.28
N PRO A 38 -40.16 37.08 18.17
CA PRO A 38 -39.56 36.93 16.85
C PRO A 38 -38.42 37.93 16.64
N GLY A 39 -37.25 37.43 16.22
CA GLY A 39 -36.01 38.20 16.09
C GLY A 39 -35.07 38.14 17.30
N ASP A 40 -35.54 37.65 18.46
CA ASP A 40 -34.64 37.28 19.55
C ASP A 40 -33.74 36.12 19.09
N TYR A 41 -32.49 36.11 19.53
CA TYR A 41 -31.53 35.09 19.15
C TYR A 41 -30.51 34.81 20.25
N PHE A 42 -29.86 33.67 20.15
CA PHE A 42 -28.62 33.41 20.85
C PHE A 42 -27.57 32.87 19.88
N GLU A 43 -26.31 33.09 20.22
CA GLU A 43 -25.17 32.58 19.45
C GLU A 43 -24.50 31.46 20.23
N LEU A 44 -24.14 30.38 19.55
CA LEU A 44 -23.26 29.34 20.07
C LEU A 44 -21.90 29.54 19.38
N LYS A 45 -20.93 30.09 20.13
CA LYS A 45 -19.56 30.32 19.64
C LYS A 45 -18.65 29.29 20.27
N GLY A 46 -18.20 28.34 19.48
CA GLY A 46 -17.64 27.10 20.02
C GLY A 46 -18.63 26.38 20.93
N GLU A 47 -18.23 26.08 22.16
CA GLU A 47 -19.08 25.46 23.18
C GLU A 47 -19.89 26.46 24.01
N MET A 48 -19.69 27.77 23.82
CA MET A 48 -20.23 28.81 24.68
C MET A 48 -21.46 29.49 24.09
N LEU A 49 -22.55 29.52 24.85
CA LEU A 49 -23.81 30.14 24.48
C LEU A 49 -23.87 31.60 24.97
N TYR A 50 -24.23 32.52 24.06
CA TYR A 50 -24.33 33.96 24.33
C TYR A 50 -25.70 34.50 23.93
N LEU A 51 -26.35 35.23 24.84
CA LEU A 51 -27.55 36.00 24.53
C LEU A 51 -27.21 37.50 24.45
N PRO A 52 -27.82 38.26 23.52
CA PRO A 52 -27.79 39.70 23.57
C PRO A 52 -28.38 40.24 24.89
N PRO A 53 -27.90 41.40 25.38
CA PRO A 53 -28.42 42.00 26.61
C PRO A 53 -29.94 42.21 26.54
N GLY A 54 -30.64 41.80 27.61
CA GLY A 54 -32.09 41.96 27.73
C GLY A 54 -32.93 40.91 27.00
N GLN A 55 -32.32 39.97 26.27
CA GLN A 55 -33.03 38.84 25.68
C GLN A 55 -33.07 37.64 26.62
N GLY A 56 -34.11 36.83 26.47
CA GLY A 56 -34.28 35.59 27.22
C GLY A 56 -34.98 34.54 26.37
N PHE A 57 -34.57 33.28 26.53
CA PHE A 57 -35.23 32.15 25.91
C PHE A 57 -35.91 31.30 26.98
N SER A 58 -37.14 30.86 26.69
CA SER A 58 -37.82 29.87 27.52
C SER A 58 -37.02 28.57 27.55
N ILE A 59 -36.86 28.02 28.75
CA ILE A 59 -36.19 26.72 28.94
C ILE A 59 -36.87 25.59 28.17
N TYR A 60 -38.18 25.71 27.92
CA TYR A 60 -38.95 24.76 27.12
C TYR A 60 -38.61 24.90 25.63
N SER A 61 -38.44 26.13 25.12
CA SER A 61 -37.95 26.32 23.74
C SER A 61 -36.54 25.74 23.59
N LEU A 62 -35.68 25.98 24.59
CA LEU A 62 -34.31 25.48 24.58
C LEU A 62 -34.25 23.94 24.61
N SER A 63 -35.16 23.26 25.31
CA SER A 63 -35.14 21.79 25.37
C SER A 63 -35.36 21.12 24.01
N ALA A 64 -36.05 21.79 23.07
CA ALA A 64 -36.23 21.29 21.72
C ALA A 64 -34.99 21.45 20.83
N VAL A 65 -34.17 22.49 21.06
CA VAL A 65 -33.05 22.83 20.18
C VAL A 65 -31.68 22.39 20.71
N LEU A 66 -31.47 22.44 22.03
CA LEU A 66 -30.19 22.10 22.67
C LEU A 66 -29.64 20.73 22.26
N PRO A 67 -30.45 19.65 22.15
CA PRO A 67 -29.96 18.34 21.72
C PRO A 67 -29.38 18.32 20.30
N LEU A 68 -29.72 19.30 19.47
CA LEU A 68 -29.38 19.33 18.05
C LEU A 68 -28.13 20.19 17.78
N LEU A 69 -27.78 21.12 18.68
CA LEU A 69 -26.75 22.13 18.40
C LEU A 69 -25.38 21.50 18.12
N ALA A 70 -24.93 20.53 18.93
CA ALA A 70 -23.62 19.90 18.74
C ALA A 70 -23.49 19.18 17.39
N ALA A 71 -24.58 18.59 16.88
CA ALA A 71 -24.62 17.99 15.55
C ALA A 71 -24.63 19.08 14.47
N LYS A 72 -25.41 20.15 14.67
CA LYS A 72 -25.51 21.29 13.75
C LYS A 72 -24.20 22.06 13.58
N GLN A 73 -23.28 22.01 14.55
CA GLN A 73 -21.94 22.57 14.45
C GLN A 73 -20.99 21.80 13.52
N ARG A 74 -21.31 20.55 13.16
CA ARG A 74 -20.41 19.68 12.38
C ARG A 74 -20.82 19.63 10.92
N GLU A 75 -19.85 19.41 10.03
CA GLU A 75 -20.19 18.96 8.68
C GLU A 75 -20.84 17.57 8.75
N THR A 76 -21.99 17.47 8.11
CA THR A 76 -22.84 16.26 8.04
C THR A 76 -23.10 15.97 6.56
N ALA A 77 -23.55 14.75 6.24
CA ALA A 77 -23.75 14.36 4.84
C ALA A 77 -24.76 15.30 4.13
N PRO A 78 -24.55 15.68 2.85
CA PRO A 78 -25.39 16.67 2.18
C PRO A 78 -26.89 16.34 2.13
N LEU A 79 -27.25 15.06 2.17
CA LEU A 79 -28.64 14.58 2.12
C LEU A 79 -29.21 14.19 3.51
N ASP A 80 -28.46 14.41 4.59
CA ASP A 80 -28.97 14.22 5.94
C ASP A 80 -29.93 15.38 6.29
N TRP A 81 -31.10 15.06 6.85
CA TRP A 81 -32.05 16.05 7.35
C TRP A 81 -31.40 16.96 8.41
N MET A 82 -30.43 16.44 9.17
CA MET A 82 -29.64 17.24 10.10
C MET A 82 -28.81 18.33 9.39
N THR A 83 -28.51 18.17 8.10
CA THR A 83 -27.87 19.20 7.28
C THR A 83 -28.90 20.18 6.73
N SER A 84 -30.01 19.68 6.15
CA SER A 84 -30.97 20.49 5.39
C SER A 84 -31.98 21.26 6.24
N ASP A 85 -32.40 20.71 7.39
CA ASP A 85 -33.56 21.22 8.12
C ASP A 85 -33.15 22.23 9.17
N GLU A 86 -33.35 23.52 8.91
CA GLU A 86 -32.84 24.60 9.78
C GLU A 86 -33.80 25.04 10.88
N GLU A 87 -35.08 24.68 10.79
CA GLU A 87 -36.13 25.18 11.70
C GLU A 87 -36.66 24.09 12.63
N ILE A 88 -36.58 24.36 13.94
CA ILE A 88 -37.07 23.46 14.98
C ILE A 88 -38.33 24.04 15.61
N ALA A 89 -39.41 23.25 15.66
CA ALA A 89 -40.66 23.70 16.26
C ALA A 89 -40.55 23.89 17.78
N ASN A 90 -41.26 24.89 18.31
CA ASN A 90 -41.45 25.00 19.75
C ASN A 90 -42.21 23.75 20.27
N PRO A 91 -41.85 23.20 21.44
CA PRO A 91 -42.54 22.03 21.96
C PRO A 91 -43.95 22.32 22.50
N ASP A 92 -44.30 23.58 22.77
CA ASP A 92 -45.70 23.95 23.03
C ASP A 92 -46.48 23.90 21.71
N PRO A 93 -47.44 22.97 21.55
CA PRO A 93 -48.20 22.80 20.31
C PRO A 93 -49.05 24.03 19.95
N ASN A 94 -49.29 24.93 20.91
CA ASN A 94 -50.03 26.18 20.69
C ASN A 94 -49.12 27.38 20.41
N CYS A 95 -47.79 27.21 20.52
CA CYS A 95 -46.84 28.27 20.25
C CYS A 95 -46.33 28.18 18.80
N PRO A 96 -46.60 29.19 17.95
CA PRO A 96 -46.21 29.16 16.54
C PRO A 96 -44.74 29.51 16.28
N VAL A 97 -43.95 29.72 17.34
CA VAL A 97 -42.51 30.03 17.23
C VAL A 97 -41.74 28.82 16.73
N ARG A 98 -40.75 29.07 15.88
CA ARG A 98 -39.72 28.12 15.48
C ARG A 98 -38.35 28.69 15.83
N LEU A 99 -37.38 27.81 16.01
CA LEU A 99 -36.00 28.13 16.30
C LEU A 99 -35.18 27.81 15.06
N LYS A 100 -34.79 28.86 14.33
CA LYS A 100 -34.00 28.73 13.11
C LYS A 100 -32.52 28.70 13.47
N ILE A 101 -31.83 27.62 13.10
CA ILE A 101 -30.40 27.41 13.31
C ILE A 101 -29.65 27.75 12.02
N THR A 102 -28.74 28.70 12.07
CA THR A 102 -27.89 29.09 10.94
C THR A 102 -26.42 28.89 11.30
N ARG A 103 -25.66 28.22 10.42
CA ARG A 103 -24.18 28.16 10.51
C ARG A 103 -23.60 29.50 10.05
N THR A 104 -22.73 30.09 10.86
CA THR A 104 -22.14 31.40 10.55
C THR A 104 -20.68 31.27 10.11
N GLY A 105 -19.74 31.24 11.05
CA GLY A 105 -18.31 31.09 10.79
C GLY A 105 -17.78 29.73 11.21
N LYS A 106 -16.60 29.34 10.72
CA LYS A 106 -15.86 28.18 11.24
C LYS A 106 -14.86 28.65 12.30
N ARG A 107 -14.67 27.82 13.32
CA ARG A 107 -13.71 27.99 14.40
C ARG A 107 -12.86 26.74 14.52
N THR A 108 -11.55 26.93 14.57
CA THR A 108 -10.59 25.85 14.76
C THR A 108 -10.36 25.60 16.26
N PHE A 109 -10.35 24.34 16.64
CA PHE A 109 -10.04 23.84 17.97
C PHE A 109 -8.82 22.93 17.88
N ARG A 110 -8.06 22.82 18.97
CA ARG A 110 -7.13 21.70 19.16
C ARG A 110 -7.75 20.71 20.15
N ARG A 111 -7.56 19.41 19.91
CA ARG A 111 -8.11 18.38 20.80
C ARG A 111 -7.50 18.44 22.19
N ALA A 112 -6.19 18.70 22.27
CA ALA A 112 -5.48 18.92 23.53
C ALA A 112 -6.12 20.02 24.41
N ASP A 113 -6.77 21.02 23.79
CA ASP A 113 -7.45 22.11 24.51
C ASP A 113 -8.87 21.73 24.95
N THR A 114 -9.46 20.67 24.37
CA THR A 114 -10.88 20.33 24.54
C THR A 114 -11.11 18.99 25.25
N THR A 115 -10.07 18.18 25.47
CA THR A 115 -10.17 16.94 26.25
C THR A 115 -8.85 16.53 26.89
N ALA A 116 -8.93 16.08 28.15
CA ALA A 116 -7.81 15.49 28.89
C ALA A 116 -7.55 14.02 28.51
N VAL A 117 -8.48 13.39 27.78
CA VAL A 117 -8.29 12.04 27.26
C VAL A 117 -7.21 12.14 26.20
N ALA A 118 -6.05 11.49 26.36
CA ALA A 118 -5.05 11.43 25.30
C ALA A 118 -5.69 10.86 24.03
N LEU A 119 -5.24 11.29 22.84
CA LEU A 119 -5.53 10.48 21.66
C LEU A 119 -4.96 9.10 21.99
N PRO A 120 -5.77 8.02 22.04
CA PRO A 120 -5.16 6.70 21.99
C PRO A 120 -4.24 6.72 20.77
N ALA A 121 -3.03 6.16 20.90
CA ALA A 121 -2.13 5.95 19.78
C ALA A 121 -2.89 5.10 18.74
N SER A 122 -3.67 5.77 17.90
CA SER A 122 -4.80 5.26 17.12
C SER A 122 -5.60 4.10 17.77
N ALA A 123 -6.82 4.39 18.23
CA ALA A 123 -7.90 3.41 18.04
C ALA A 123 -8.28 3.42 16.55
N SER A 124 -7.37 2.95 15.69
CA SER A 124 -7.75 2.48 14.37
C SER A 124 -8.08 1.00 14.55
N ALA A 125 -9.22 0.59 13.99
CA ALA A 125 -9.52 -0.80 13.74
C ALA A 125 -8.24 -1.51 13.26
N THR A 126 -7.77 -2.51 14.01
CA THR A 126 -6.65 -3.41 13.67
C THR A 126 -5.57 -2.77 12.75
N THR A 127 -4.69 -1.92 13.30
CA THR A 127 -3.70 -1.10 12.57
C THR A 127 -2.47 -1.82 12.01
N GLY A 128 -2.38 -3.15 12.14
CA GLY A 128 -1.27 -3.87 11.53
C GLY A 128 -1.49 -4.01 10.02
N VAL A 129 -0.47 -3.74 9.22
CA VAL A 129 -0.42 -4.28 7.85
C VAL A 129 -0.65 -5.79 7.95
N PRO A 130 -1.65 -6.35 7.26
CA PRO A 130 -1.96 -7.77 7.36
C PRO A 130 -0.72 -8.61 7.10
N ARG A 131 -0.63 -9.73 7.83
CA ARG A 131 0.54 -10.61 7.79
C ARG A 131 0.18 -11.93 7.12
N ALA A 132 1.19 -12.59 6.57
CA ALA A 132 1.12 -13.97 6.11
C ALA A 132 2.21 -14.79 6.79
N THR A 133 1.85 -15.98 7.24
CA THR A 133 2.80 -16.96 7.79
C THR A 133 3.29 -17.83 6.65
N LEU A 134 4.58 -17.78 6.32
CA LEU A 134 5.16 -18.66 5.29
C LEU A 134 5.59 -20.01 5.87
N ALA A 135 6.15 -19.99 7.09
CA ALA A 135 6.57 -21.17 7.84
C ALA A 135 6.31 -20.93 9.34
N PRO A 136 6.29 -21.98 10.19
CA PRO A 136 6.16 -21.80 11.64
C PRO A 136 7.19 -20.81 12.20
N GLY A 137 6.70 -19.71 12.80
CA GLY A 137 7.56 -18.65 13.35
C GLY A 137 8.13 -17.67 12.32
N TYR A 138 7.75 -17.79 11.05
CA TYR A 138 8.18 -16.91 9.96
C TYR A 138 7.00 -16.17 9.34
N ASP A 139 6.67 -15.04 9.93
CA ASP A 139 5.62 -14.13 9.46
C ASP A 139 6.18 -12.96 8.68
N ILE A 140 5.54 -12.62 7.57
CA ILE A 140 5.86 -11.48 6.72
C ILE A 140 4.69 -10.50 6.65
N SER A 141 4.97 -9.23 6.30
CA SER A 141 3.89 -8.31 5.91
C SER A 141 3.38 -8.68 4.50
N ARG A 142 2.04 -8.68 4.31
CA ARG A 142 1.41 -8.98 3.00
C ARG A 142 1.68 -7.93 1.93
N LEU A 143 2.19 -6.76 2.35
CA LEU A 143 2.91 -5.86 1.47
C LEU A 143 4.40 -5.92 1.82
N ILE A 144 5.24 -6.15 0.82
CA ILE A 144 6.70 -6.17 0.94
C ILE A 144 7.26 -4.90 0.29
N LYS A 145 8.17 -4.21 0.99
CA LYS A 145 8.87 -3.06 0.44
C LYS A 145 9.95 -3.54 -0.53
N GLY A 146 9.75 -3.31 -1.83
CA GLY A 146 10.74 -3.60 -2.87
C GLY A 146 11.86 -2.55 -2.91
N GLY A 147 13.10 -3.02 -2.91
CA GLY A 147 14.31 -2.18 -2.88
C GLY A 147 14.92 -1.86 -4.24
N TRP A 148 14.41 -2.37 -5.36
CA TRP A 148 15.09 -2.22 -6.67
C TRP A 148 15.27 -0.77 -7.12
N HIS A 149 14.34 0.14 -6.79
CA HIS A 149 14.47 1.57 -7.09
C HIS A 149 15.56 2.26 -6.26
N LEU A 150 16.05 1.61 -5.20
CA LEU A 150 17.19 2.07 -4.41
C LEU A 150 18.54 1.59 -4.99
N SER A 151 18.52 0.92 -6.15
CA SER A 151 19.73 0.63 -6.90
C SER A 151 20.18 1.88 -7.67
N GLY A 152 21.49 2.13 -7.75
CA GLY A 152 22.06 3.34 -8.36
C GLY A 152 21.68 3.59 -9.83
N ASP A 153 21.16 2.57 -10.53
CA ASP A 153 20.61 2.70 -11.88
C ASP A 153 19.34 3.59 -11.97
N HIS A 154 18.74 3.93 -10.82
CA HIS A 154 17.50 4.74 -10.73
C HIS A 154 17.72 6.19 -10.29
N GLY A 155 18.98 6.64 -10.14
CA GLY A 155 19.34 8.02 -9.81
C GLY A 155 20.13 8.14 -8.51
N ALA A 156 20.47 9.38 -8.14
CA ALA A 156 21.13 9.67 -6.87
C ALA A 156 20.16 9.41 -5.70
N ILE A 157 20.64 8.71 -4.67
CA ILE A 157 19.85 8.37 -3.49
C ILE A 157 20.43 9.10 -2.29
N ASP A 158 19.58 9.88 -1.62
CA ASP A 158 19.88 10.38 -0.29
C ASP A 158 19.79 9.20 0.70
N ARG A 159 20.97 8.76 1.17
CA ARG A 159 21.09 7.57 2.03
C ARG A 159 20.41 7.78 3.38
N ASP A 160 20.53 8.97 3.97
CA ASP A 160 19.95 9.27 5.28
C ASP A 160 18.43 9.31 5.20
N GLN A 161 17.89 9.88 4.12
CA GLN A 161 16.45 9.86 3.87
C GLN A 161 15.94 8.43 3.64
N ALA A 162 16.65 7.61 2.85
CA ALA A 162 16.25 6.23 2.60
C ALA A 162 16.20 5.40 3.90
N LEU A 163 17.14 5.62 4.82
CA LEU A 163 17.16 4.98 6.13
C LEU A 163 15.96 5.41 7.00
N LYS A 164 15.63 6.71 7.02
CA LYS A 164 14.44 7.23 7.71
C LYS A 164 13.15 6.66 7.10
N ASP A 165 13.07 6.57 5.78
CA ASP A 165 11.90 5.98 5.12
C ASP A 165 11.76 4.50 5.49
N MET A 166 12.84 3.72 5.52
CA MET A 166 12.81 2.34 6.02
C MET A 166 12.25 2.25 7.44
N ALA A 167 12.66 3.17 8.34
CA ALA A 167 12.11 3.22 9.70
C ALA A 167 10.59 3.46 9.68
N SER A 168 10.12 4.45 8.92
CA SER A 168 8.69 4.74 8.76
C SER A 168 7.89 3.54 8.23
N PHE A 169 8.44 2.78 7.28
CA PHE A 169 7.82 1.55 6.79
C PHE A 169 7.64 0.51 7.90
N VAL A 170 8.68 0.28 8.72
CA VAL A 170 8.63 -0.67 9.83
C VAL A 170 7.63 -0.23 10.90
N GLU A 171 7.62 1.06 11.25
CA GLU A 171 6.68 1.64 12.22
C GLU A 171 5.22 1.52 11.75
N ALA A 172 4.98 1.59 10.44
CA ALA A 172 3.68 1.35 9.84
C ALA A 172 3.28 -0.14 9.74
N GLY A 173 4.15 -1.07 10.16
CA GLY A 173 3.92 -2.51 10.14
C GLY A 173 4.40 -3.22 8.87
N ILE A 174 5.00 -2.50 7.92
CA ILE A 174 5.64 -3.09 6.72
C ILE A 174 7.03 -3.55 7.12
N THR A 175 7.12 -4.82 7.49
CA THR A 175 8.26 -5.42 8.20
C THR A 175 9.04 -6.41 7.35
N THR A 176 8.76 -6.45 6.05
CA THR A 176 9.45 -7.33 5.10
C THR A 176 9.99 -6.51 3.95
N PHE A 177 11.31 -6.59 3.74
CA PHE A 177 12.02 -5.86 2.69
C PHE A 177 12.56 -6.86 1.66
N ASP A 178 12.31 -6.59 0.37
CA ASP A 178 12.90 -7.35 -0.74
C ASP A 178 14.05 -6.55 -1.36
N CYS A 179 15.19 -7.23 -1.55
CA CYS A 179 16.35 -6.71 -2.27
C CYS A 179 16.97 -7.83 -3.11
N ALA A 180 18.18 -7.64 -3.62
CA ALA A 180 18.92 -8.66 -4.35
C ALA A 180 20.42 -8.35 -4.29
N ASP A 181 21.26 -9.38 -4.45
CA ASP A 181 22.71 -9.26 -4.61
C ASP A 181 23.13 -8.40 -5.82
N ILE A 182 22.30 -8.43 -6.88
CA ILE A 182 22.43 -7.62 -8.10
C ILE A 182 21.89 -6.19 -7.99
N TYR A 183 21.24 -5.81 -6.88
CA TYR A 183 20.78 -4.43 -6.66
C TYR A 183 21.88 -3.64 -5.97
N THR A 184 22.75 -3.02 -6.77
CA THR A 184 23.96 -2.33 -6.30
C THR A 184 23.65 -1.35 -5.15
N GLY A 185 24.23 -1.60 -3.97
CA GLY A 185 24.15 -0.73 -2.80
C GLY A 185 22.94 -0.96 -1.88
N VAL A 186 21.95 -1.77 -2.30
CA VAL A 186 20.69 -1.92 -1.55
C VAL A 186 20.86 -2.82 -0.33
N GLU A 187 21.62 -3.91 -0.45
CA GLU A 187 21.96 -4.75 0.71
C GLU A 187 22.78 -3.97 1.75
N GLU A 188 23.77 -3.18 1.32
CA GLU A 188 24.53 -2.32 2.23
C GLU A 188 23.64 -1.26 2.91
N MET A 189 22.68 -0.69 2.18
CA MET A 189 21.76 0.30 2.72
C MET A 189 20.82 -0.30 3.77
N ILE A 190 20.33 -1.53 3.56
CA ILE A 190 19.55 -2.25 4.57
C ILE A 190 20.45 -2.59 5.78
N GLY A 191 21.70 -3.00 5.56
CA GLY A 191 22.67 -3.21 6.65
C GLY A 191 22.95 -1.94 7.47
N ASP A 192 22.99 -0.77 6.83
CA ASP A 192 23.12 0.51 7.52
C ASP A 192 21.86 0.88 8.30
N PHE A 193 20.67 0.65 7.73
CA PHE A 193 19.41 0.76 8.47
C PHE A 193 19.40 -0.10 9.72
N ARG A 194 19.86 -1.36 9.63
CA ARG A 194 19.92 -2.27 10.78
C ARG A 194 20.85 -1.75 11.88
N ALA A 195 21.97 -1.13 11.50
CA ALA A 195 22.90 -0.52 12.45
C ALA A 195 22.34 0.76 13.09
N ALA A 196 21.65 1.59 12.31
CA ALA A 196 21.07 2.86 12.77
C ALA A 196 19.80 2.68 13.63
N TYR A 197 18.98 1.66 13.33
CA TYR A 197 17.69 1.41 13.98
C TYR A 197 17.61 -0.03 14.54
N PRO A 198 18.47 -0.42 15.51
CA PRO A 198 18.58 -1.81 15.96
C PRO A 198 17.31 -2.35 16.62
N ALA A 199 16.46 -1.49 17.19
CA ALA A 199 15.18 -1.89 17.76
C ALA A 199 14.17 -2.30 16.66
N LEU A 200 14.03 -1.46 15.63
CA LEU A 200 13.14 -1.74 14.49
C LEU A 200 13.62 -2.94 13.69
N ALA A 201 14.93 -3.05 13.46
CA ALA A 201 15.57 -4.11 12.69
C ALA A 201 15.26 -5.54 13.18
N LYS A 202 14.98 -5.73 14.48
CA LYS A 202 14.60 -7.03 15.06
C LYS A 202 13.29 -7.58 14.49
N SER A 203 12.40 -6.70 14.06
CA SER A 203 11.11 -7.05 13.47
C SER A 203 11.17 -7.24 11.96
N VAL A 204 12.29 -6.90 11.32
CA VAL A 204 12.45 -6.90 9.87
C VAL A 204 12.94 -8.26 9.37
N ARG A 205 12.26 -8.78 8.35
CA ARG A 205 12.72 -9.89 7.51
C ARG A 205 13.25 -9.34 6.20
N VAL A 206 14.45 -9.77 5.81
CA VAL A 206 15.06 -9.37 4.54
C VAL A 206 15.06 -10.55 3.56
N HIS A 207 14.39 -10.35 2.43
CA HIS A 207 14.38 -11.30 1.32
C HIS A 207 15.41 -10.82 0.28
N THR A 208 16.60 -11.39 0.28
CA THR A 208 17.62 -11.14 -0.75
C THR A 208 17.57 -12.22 -1.83
N LYS A 209 18.47 -12.15 -2.81
CA LYS A 209 18.54 -13.08 -3.93
C LYS A 209 19.96 -13.59 -4.12
N PHE A 210 20.05 -14.77 -4.71
CA PHE A 210 21.26 -15.26 -5.35
C PHE A 210 21.01 -15.31 -6.84
N VAL A 211 21.65 -14.42 -7.59
CA VAL A 211 21.47 -14.29 -9.03
C VAL A 211 22.84 -14.31 -9.69
N PRO A 212 23.36 -15.48 -10.08
CA PRO A 212 24.59 -15.54 -10.85
C PRO A 212 24.41 -14.80 -12.19
N ASP A 213 25.46 -14.12 -12.64
CA ASP A 213 25.47 -13.50 -13.97
C ASP A 213 25.36 -14.57 -15.06
N LEU A 214 24.63 -14.26 -16.14
CA LEU A 214 24.45 -15.17 -17.27
C LEU A 214 25.78 -15.65 -17.84
N ALA A 215 26.76 -14.75 -17.98
CA ALA A 215 28.09 -15.06 -18.49
C ALA A 215 28.95 -15.92 -17.54
N ALA A 216 28.46 -16.20 -16.32
CA ALA A 216 29.14 -16.98 -15.30
C ALA A 216 28.41 -18.28 -14.94
N LEU A 217 27.24 -18.58 -15.53
CA LEU A 217 26.43 -19.76 -15.18
C LEU A 217 27.21 -21.08 -15.31
N ASP A 218 28.02 -21.22 -16.35
CA ASP A 218 28.86 -22.38 -16.62
C ASP A 218 29.99 -22.61 -15.60
N ARG A 219 30.25 -21.61 -14.74
CA ARG A 219 31.30 -21.61 -13.72
C ARG A 219 30.75 -21.52 -12.29
N VAL A 220 29.43 -21.64 -12.11
CA VAL A 220 28.84 -21.64 -10.76
C VAL A 220 29.20 -22.95 -10.07
N ASP A 221 30.10 -22.85 -9.10
CA ASP A 221 30.52 -23.95 -8.24
C ASP A 221 30.15 -23.67 -6.77
N PRO A 222 30.33 -24.64 -5.86
CA PRO A 222 29.99 -24.45 -4.45
C PRO A 222 30.69 -23.26 -3.78
N ALA A 223 31.94 -22.98 -4.17
CA ALA A 223 32.71 -21.87 -3.60
C ALA A 223 32.15 -20.52 -4.03
N LEU A 224 31.71 -20.39 -5.28
CA LEU A 224 31.06 -19.18 -5.77
C LEU A 224 29.73 -18.94 -5.04
N VAL A 225 28.89 -19.98 -4.90
CA VAL A 225 27.63 -19.88 -4.16
C VAL A 225 27.88 -19.40 -2.73
N GLU A 226 28.79 -20.06 -1.99
CA GLU A 226 29.12 -19.68 -0.62
C GLU A 226 29.68 -18.25 -0.52
N SER A 227 30.58 -17.86 -1.44
CA SER A 227 31.16 -16.50 -1.44
C SER A 227 30.13 -15.40 -1.72
N SER A 228 29.12 -15.68 -2.56
CA SER A 228 28.01 -14.78 -2.83
C SER A 228 27.10 -14.62 -1.61
N ILE A 229 26.78 -15.72 -0.92
CA ILE A 229 26.00 -15.69 0.33
C ILE A 229 26.77 -14.93 1.43
N ASP A 230 28.07 -15.18 1.58
CA ASP A 230 28.92 -14.47 2.54
C ASP A 230 29.02 -12.98 2.25
N ARG A 231 29.00 -12.59 0.96
CA ARG A 231 28.94 -11.19 0.56
C ARG A 231 27.61 -10.55 1.00
N SER A 232 26.48 -11.18 0.75
CA SER A 232 25.17 -10.70 1.21
C SER A 232 25.08 -10.60 2.73
N LEU A 233 25.57 -11.60 3.47
CA LEU A 233 25.66 -11.57 4.95
C LEU A 233 26.43 -10.35 5.46
N ARG A 234 27.61 -10.07 4.88
CA ARG A 234 28.42 -8.89 5.22
C ARG A 234 27.71 -7.58 4.91
N ARG A 235 27.12 -7.45 3.72
CA ARG A 235 26.42 -6.23 3.29
C ARG A 235 25.20 -5.93 4.16
N LEU A 236 24.41 -6.96 4.46
CA LEU A 236 23.22 -6.87 5.30
C LEU A 236 23.54 -6.81 6.80
N LYS A 237 24.80 -7.05 7.20
CA LYS A 237 25.24 -7.14 8.61
C LYS A 237 24.39 -8.15 9.38
N GLN A 238 24.24 -9.35 8.81
CA GLN A 238 23.51 -10.47 9.40
C GLN A 238 24.43 -11.69 9.54
N GLU A 239 24.17 -12.51 10.55
CA GLU A 239 24.83 -13.82 10.72
C GLU A 239 24.08 -14.93 9.96
N SER A 240 22.80 -14.72 9.67
CA SER A 240 21.95 -15.62 8.89
C SER A 240 20.95 -14.80 8.05
N LEU A 241 20.84 -15.12 6.76
CA LEU A 241 19.90 -14.48 5.83
C LEU A 241 18.49 -15.04 6.05
N ASP A 242 17.48 -14.15 6.13
CA ASP A 242 16.10 -14.57 6.44
C ASP A 242 15.48 -15.40 5.29
N LEU A 243 15.63 -14.95 4.03
CA LEU A 243 15.20 -15.68 2.84
C LEU A 243 16.14 -15.37 1.68
N VAL A 244 16.65 -16.41 1.02
CA VAL A 244 17.43 -16.29 -0.23
C VAL A 244 16.59 -16.80 -1.39
N GLN A 245 16.29 -15.91 -2.33
CA GLN A 245 15.50 -16.24 -3.53
C GLN A 245 16.43 -16.53 -4.70
N PHE A 246 16.46 -17.78 -5.15
CA PHE A 246 17.36 -18.24 -6.20
C PHE A 246 16.82 -17.91 -7.60
N HIS A 247 17.67 -17.33 -8.45
CA HIS A 247 17.40 -17.13 -9.87
C HIS A 247 18.44 -17.82 -10.75
N TRP A 248 18.00 -18.31 -11.90
CA TRP A 248 18.86 -18.82 -12.95
C TRP A 248 18.40 -18.24 -14.29
N TRP A 249 19.32 -17.71 -15.11
CA TRP A 249 18.95 -16.97 -16.34
C TRP A 249 18.69 -17.85 -17.56
N ASN A 250 19.40 -18.97 -17.71
CA ASN A 250 19.23 -19.85 -18.87
C ASN A 250 19.30 -21.31 -18.44
N PHE A 251 18.20 -22.04 -18.57
CA PHE A 251 18.13 -23.44 -18.20
C PHE A 251 18.82 -24.39 -19.19
N GLU A 252 19.17 -23.92 -20.41
CA GLU A 252 20.04 -24.68 -21.32
C GLU A 252 21.47 -24.78 -20.79
N ILE A 253 21.86 -23.90 -19.86
CA ILE A 253 23.13 -23.98 -19.15
C ILE A 253 22.88 -24.76 -17.85
N PRO A 254 23.47 -25.96 -17.68
CA PRO A 254 23.27 -26.80 -16.49
C PRO A 254 23.91 -26.17 -15.24
N GLY A 255 23.63 -26.72 -14.06
CA GLY A 255 24.25 -26.30 -12.79
C GLY A 255 23.27 -25.70 -11.78
N TYR A 256 22.04 -25.40 -12.18
CA TYR A 256 21.07 -24.77 -11.30
C TYR A 256 20.62 -25.70 -10.14
N VAL A 257 20.53 -27.01 -10.38
CA VAL A 257 20.19 -28.01 -9.34
C VAL A 257 21.34 -28.11 -8.34
N GLU A 258 22.58 -28.19 -8.80
CA GLU A 258 23.78 -28.23 -7.96
C GLU A 258 23.91 -26.95 -7.12
N ALA A 259 23.67 -25.79 -7.73
CA ALA A 259 23.68 -24.51 -7.02
C ALA A 259 22.60 -24.45 -5.93
N ALA A 260 21.39 -24.95 -6.20
CA ALA A 260 20.31 -25.00 -5.21
C ALA A 260 20.58 -26.01 -4.08
N LEU A 261 21.20 -27.15 -4.38
CA LEU A 261 21.67 -28.11 -3.37
C LEU A 261 22.73 -27.49 -2.46
N GLU A 262 23.60 -26.64 -3.02
CA GLU A 262 24.57 -25.90 -2.23
C GLU A 262 23.90 -24.84 -1.34
N LEU A 263 22.90 -24.09 -1.84
CA LEU A 263 22.08 -23.23 -1.00
C LEU A 263 21.42 -24.02 0.15
N ALA A 264 20.92 -25.22 -0.11
CA ALA A 264 20.37 -26.11 0.92
C ALA A 264 21.43 -26.58 1.93
N ARG A 265 22.69 -26.76 1.50
CA ARG A 265 23.82 -27.01 2.42
C ARG A 265 24.08 -25.80 3.33
N LEU A 266 24.09 -24.60 2.76
CA LEU A 266 24.28 -23.35 3.51
C LEU A 266 23.11 -23.07 4.47
N GLN A 267 21.90 -23.49 4.11
CA GLN A 267 20.75 -23.48 5.01
C GLN A 267 20.98 -24.39 6.22
N ARG A 268 21.41 -25.64 6.00
CA ARG A 268 21.78 -26.56 7.10
C ARG A 268 22.94 -26.05 7.95
N ALA A 269 23.86 -25.29 7.36
CA ALA A 269 24.96 -24.64 8.06
C ALA A 269 24.53 -23.39 8.85
N GLY A 270 23.26 -22.97 8.76
CA GLY A 270 22.71 -21.83 9.50
C GLY A 270 22.94 -20.46 8.86
N LYS A 271 23.61 -20.38 7.70
CA LYS A 271 23.83 -19.12 6.97
C LYS A 271 22.56 -18.59 6.28
N ILE A 272 21.60 -19.48 6.02
CA ILE A 272 20.32 -19.17 5.38
C ILE A 272 19.21 -19.79 6.24
N GLN A 273 18.16 -19.06 6.56
CA GLN A 273 16.99 -19.61 7.25
C GLN A 273 16.05 -20.31 6.27
N HIS A 274 15.71 -19.64 5.16
CA HIS A 274 14.78 -20.15 4.15
C HIS A 274 15.29 -19.94 2.73
N ILE A 275 14.89 -20.85 1.83
CA ILE A 275 15.19 -20.78 0.40
C ILE A 275 13.87 -20.51 -0.33
N GLY A 276 13.88 -19.53 -1.21
CA GLY A 276 12.84 -19.32 -2.22
C GLY A 276 13.45 -19.39 -3.61
N VAL A 277 12.61 -19.30 -4.63
CA VAL A 277 13.04 -19.15 -6.03
C VAL A 277 12.44 -17.88 -6.62
N THR A 278 12.96 -17.41 -7.74
CA THR A 278 12.34 -16.35 -8.52
C THR A 278 12.38 -16.68 -10.01
N ASN A 279 11.22 -16.55 -10.65
CA ASN A 279 11.07 -16.71 -12.10
C ASN A 279 11.50 -18.09 -12.66
N PHE A 280 11.41 -19.15 -11.86
CA PHE A 280 11.50 -20.53 -12.35
C PHE A 280 10.21 -20.93 -13.05
N ASP A 281 10.32 -21.75 -14.10
CA ASP A 281 9.19 -22.42 -14.73
C ASP A 281 8.84 -23.72 -13.96
N VAL A 282 7.73 -24.37 -14.33
CA VAL A 282 7.27 -25.57 -13.60
C VAL A 282 8.28 -26.74 -13.70
N PRO A 283 8.77 -27.14 -14.89
CA PRO A 283 9.68 -28.28 -14.99
C PRO A 283 10.95 -28.10 -14.17
N HIS A 284 11.60 -26.94 -14.28
CA HIS A 284 12.86 -26.74 -13.57
C HIS A 284 12.63 -26.59 -12.07
N LEU A 285 11.53 -25.95 -11.62
CA LEU A 285 11.20 -25.96 -10.19
C LEU A 285 10.99 -27.38 -9.65
N ALA A 286 10.32 -28.25 -10.40
CA ALA A 286 10.13 -29.65 -10.01
C ALA A 286 11.47 -30.38 -9.81
N GLU A 287 12.46 -30.15 -10.70
CA GLU A 287 13.79 -30.75 -10.54
C GLU A 287 14.48 -30.33 -9.23
N LEU A 288 14.29 -29.09 -8.75
CA LEU A 288 14.81 -28.68 -7.44
C LEU A 288 14.14 -29.43 -6.29
N LEU A 289 12.81 -29.58 -6.35
CA LEU A 289 12.05 -30.27 -5.31
C LEU A 289 12.41 -31.77 -5.26
N ASP A 290 12.52 -32.40 -6.43
CA ASP A 290 12.92 -33.80 -6.58
C ASP A 290 14.35 -34.05 -6.08
N ALA A 291 15.25 -33.08 -6.23
CA ALA A 291 16.58 -33.11 -5.65
C ALA A 291 16.60 -32.92 -4.11
N GLY A 292 15.45 -32.62 -3.50
CA GLY A 292 15.30 -32.47 -2.05
C GLY A 292 15.51 -31.04 -1.53
N VAL A 293 15.52 -30.03 -2.42
CA VAL A 293 15.58 -28.63 -2.01
C VAL A 293 14.20 -28.19 -1.51
N ARG A 294 14.14 -27.70 -0.27
CA ARG A 294 12.89 -27.17 0.31
C ARG A 294 12.72 -25.71 -0.09
N VAL A 295 11.80 -25.46 -1.02
CA VAL A 295 11.45 -24.12 -1.49
C VAL A 295 10.26 -23.61 -0.70
N LEU A 296 10.40 -22.47 -0.01
CA LEU A 296 9.36 -21.85 0.80
C LEU A 296 8.44 -20.93 -0.03
N SER A 297 9.03 -20.23 -1.00
CA SER A 297 8.31 -19.23 -1.79
C SER A 297 8.84 -19.12 -3.21
N HIS A 298 7.98 -18.64 -4.11
CA HIS A 298 8.32 -18.31 -5.49
C HIS A 298 7.95 -16.85 -5.77
N GLN A 299 8.97 -16.05 -6.08
CA GLN A 299 8.78 -14.66 -6.51
C GLN A 299 8.49 -14.59 -8.02
N VAL A 300 7.25 -14.24 -8.36
CA VAL A 300 6.69 -14.24 -9.71
C VAL A 300 6.20 -12.86 -10.14
N GLN A 301 6.23 -12.56 -11.44
CA GLN A 301 5.47 -11.45 -11.99
C GLN A 301 4.00 -11.84 -12.04
N TYR A 302 3.16 -11.16 -11.26
CA TYR A 302 1.72 -11.42 -11.24
C TYR A 302 0.99 -10.12 -10.99
N SER A 303 0.10 -9.76 -11.91
CA SER A 303 -0.72 -8.56 -11.80
C SER A 303 -2.07 -8.76 -12.48
N VAL A 304 -2.93 -7.76 -12.42
CA VAL A 304 -4.15 -7.69 -13.25
C VAL A 304 -3.86 -7.59 -14.76
N LEU A 305 -2.59 -7.41 -15.16
CA LEU A 305 -2.13 -7.41 -16.55
C LEU A 305 -1.39 -8.69 -16.97
N ASP A 306 -0.78 -9.40 -16.02
CA ASP A 306 0.05 -10.57 -16.29
C ASP A 306 -0.46 -11.74 -15.45
N HIS A 307 -1.09 -12.68 -16.12
CA HIS A 307 -1.74 -13.85 -15.54
C HIS A 307 -0.97 -15.14 -15.82
N ARG A 308 0.27 -15.08 -16.33
CA ARG A 308 1.06 -16.29 -16.64
C ARG A 308 1.18 -17.28 -15.47
N PRO A 309 1.23 -16.87 -14.18
CA PRO A 309 1.19 -17.83 -13.08
C PRO A 309 -0.07 -18.72 -13.07
N GLU A 310 -1.19 -18.28 -13.63
CA GLU A 310 -2.46 -19.04 -13.76
C GLU A 310 -2.36 -20.19 -14.78
N HIS A 311 -1.26 -20.29 -15.53
CA HIS A 311 -1.05 -21.36 -16.53
C HIS A 311 -0.37 -22.60 -15.93
N GLY A 312 -0.69 -22.94 -14.67
CA GLY A 312 -0.28 -24.17 -14.01
C GLY A 312 0.79 -24.00 -12.93
N MET A 313 1.50 -22.87 -12.89
CA MET A 313 2.45 -22.57 -11.80
C MET A 313 1.72 -22.42 -10.46
N ASP A 314 0.55 -21.79 -10.45
CA ASP A 314 -0.30 -21.65 -9.27
C ASP A 314 -0.73 -22.99 -8.66
N ALA A 315 -1.20 -23.91 -9.50
CA ALA A 315 -1.58 -25.26 -9.10
C ALA A 315 -0.36 -26.06 -8.61
N PHE A 316 0.77 -25.94 -9.30
CA PHE A 316 2.01 -26.62 -8.90
C PHE A 316 2.52 -26.12 -7.54
N CYS A 317 2.61 -24.80 -7.35
CA CYS A 317 3.02 -24.22 -6.08
C CYS A 317 2.04 -24.54 -4.94
N GLN A 318 0.73 -24.57 -5.21
CA GLN A 318 -0.26 -25.00 -4.23
C GLN A 318 -0.02 -26.41 -3.73
N ALA A 319 0.21 -27.35 -4.66
CA ALA A 319 0.39 -28.76 -4.36
C ALA A 319 1.68 -29.05 -3.57
N ASN A 320 2.63 -28.10 -3.56
CA ASN A 320 3.92 -28.22 -2.90
C ASN A 320 4.09 -27.24 -1.72
N ASP A 321 3.01 -26.61 -1.26
CA ASP A 321 3.01 -25.62 -0.17
C ASP A 321 3.99 -24.44 -0.39
N ILE A 322 4.12 -23.98 -1.64
CA ILE A 322 4.99 -22.87 -2.03
C ILE A 322 4.16 -21.60 -2.16
N ALA A 323 4.50 -20.58 -1.37
CA ALA A 323 3.80 -19.30 -1.40
C ALA A 323 4.29 -18.37 -2.53
N PHE A 324 3.39 -17.61 -3.15
CA PHE A 324 3.78 -16.56 -4.09
C PHE A 324 4.11 -15.24 -3.39
N LEU A 325 5.22 -14.64 -3.84
CA LEU A 325 5.59 -13.25 -3.57
C LEU A 325 5.52 -12.48 -4.90
N CYS A 326 4.44 -11.74 -5.12
CA CYS A 326 4.13 -11.20 -6.45
C CYS A 326 4.76 -9.82 -6.64
N TYR A 327 5.63 -9.66 -7.65
CA TYR A 327 6.10 -8.35 -8.09
C TYR A 327 5.33 -7.87 -9.33
N GLY A 328 5.44 -6.57 -9.61
CA GLY A 328 4.79 -5.97 -10.78
C GLY A 328 3.30 -5.72 -10.62
N THR A 329 2.76 -5.82 -9.40
CA THR A 329 1.34 -5.59 -9.09
C THR A 329 0.86 -4.17 -9.43
N VAL A 330 1.78 -3.22 -9.54
CA VAL A 330 1.52 -1.82 -9.95
C VAL A 330 2.08 -1.49 -11.35
N ALA A 331 2.60 -2.48 -12.07
CA ALA A 331 3.13 -2.36 -13.43
C ALA A 331 4.12 -1.19 -13.62
N GLY A 332 5.07 -1.02 -12.69
CA GLY A 332 6.05 0.07 -12.76
C GLY A 332 5.45 1.48 -12.65
N GLY A 333 4.23 1.59 -12.12
CA GLY A 333 3.47 2.83 -11.98
C GLY A 333 2.42 3.06 -13.08
N PHE A 334 2.27 2.14 -14.05
CA PHE A 334 1.18 2.21 -15.03
C PHE A 334 -0.19 2.09 -14.36
N LEU A 335 -0.34 1.20 -13.37
CA LEU A 335 -1.59 1.05 -12.63
C LEU A 335 -1.75 2.19 -11.61
N SER A 336 -2.02 3.41 -12.09
CA SER A 336 -2.22 4.63 -11.32
C SER A 336 -3.10 5.64 -12.07
N GLU A 337 -3.65 6.60 -11.34
CA GLU A 337 -4.50 7.69 -11.84
C GLU A 337 -3.79 8.54 -12.89
N ARG A 338 -2.45 8.58 -12.86
CA ARG A 338 -1.62 9.31 -13.83
C ARG A 338 -1.93 8.92 -15.28
N TRP A 339 -2.30 7.68 -15.51
CA TRP A 339 -2.50 7.12 -16.84
C TRP A 339 -3.96 7.00 -17.26
N LEU A 340 -4.90 7.23 -16.34
CA LEU A 340 -6.34 7.12 -16.61
C LEU A 340 -6.80 8.21 -17.59
N GLY A 341 -7.48 7.80 -18.67
CA GLY A 341 -7.98 8.69 -19.71
C GLY A 341 -6.88 9.37 -20.54
N LYS A 342 -5.63 8.89 -20.47
CA LYS A 342 -4.50 9.45 -21.22
C LYS A 342 -4.26 8.69 -22.52
N PRO A 343 -3.82 9.39 -23.59
CA PRO A 343 -3.37 8.71 -24.80
C PRO A 343 -2.15 7.84 -24.50
N GLU A 344 -1.92 6.86 -25.37
CA GLU A 344 -0.75 5.99 -25.28
C GLU A 344 0.53 6.82 -25.29
N PRO A 345 1.43 6.66 -24.29
CA PRO A 345 2.67 7.41 -24.27
C PRO A 345 3.54 7.06 -25.48
N THR A 346 4.03 8.10 -26.15
CA THR A 346 5.03 7.99 -27.22
C THR A 346 6.38 8.50 -26.73
N GLY A 347 7.47 7.93 -27.25
CA GLY A 347 8.84 8.35 -26.94
C GLY A 347 9.54 7.51 -25.85
N THR A 348 10.65 8.05 -25.34
CA THR A 348 11.54 7.33 -24.42
C THR A 348 11.01 7.37 -23.00
N PHE A 349 10.91 6.21 -22.36
CA PHE A 349 10.54 6.13 -20.94
C PHE A 349 11.70 6.49 -20.01
N ALA A 350 11.35 7.06 -18.86
CA ALA A 350 12.32 7.53 -17.85
C ALA A 350 13.14 6.40 -17.22
N ASN A 351 12.64 5.17 -17.22
CA ASN A 351 13.35 4.02 -16.69
C ASN A 351 12.96 2.73 -17.42
N ARG A 352 13.79 1.70 -17.23
CA ARG A 352 13.63 0.38 -17.84
C ARG A 352 12.36 -0.35 -17.42
N SER A 353 11.91 -0.18 -16.17
CA SER A 353 10.69 -0.81 -15.66
C SER A 353 9.48 -0.36 -16.48
N LEU A 354 9.38 0.93 -16.82
CA LEU A 354 8.32 1.43 -17.69
C LEU A 354 8.38 0.81 -19.10
N VAL A 355 9.57 0.64 -19.67
CA VAL A 355 9.71 -0.06 -20.97
C VAL A 355 9.19 -1.50 -20.87
N LYS A 356 9.60 -2.22 -19.81
CA LYS A 356 9.15 -3.61 -19.55
C LYS A 356 7.63 -3.71 -19.45
N TYR A 357 7.00 -2.91 -18.58
CA TYR A 357 5.55 -3.00 -18.36
C TYR A 357 4.73 -2.45 -19.52
N LYS A 358 5.28 -1.56 -20.35
CA LYS A 358 4.63 -1.15 -21.59
C LYS A 358 4.46 -2.32 -22.56
N LEU A 359 5.45 -3.21 -22.67
CA LEU A 359 5.31 -4.43 -23.48
C LEU A 359 4.27 -5.39 -22.88
N ILE A 360 4.18 -5.48 -21.55
CA ILE A 360 3.13 -6.29 -20.89
C ILE A 360 1.74 -5.73 -21.20
N ILE A 361 1.57 -4.40 -21.24
CA ILE A 361 0.32 -3.76 -21.65
C ILE A 361 -0.02 -4.05 -23.12
N GLU A 362 0.99 -4.06 -24.00
CA GLU A 362 0.80 -4.46 -25.39
C GLU A 362 0.28 -5.90 -25.49
N ASP A 363 0.87 -6.81 -24.71
CA ASP A 363 0.51 -8.24 -24.72
C ASP A 363 -0.83 -8.54 -24.08
N PHE A 364 -1.19 -7.76 -23.06
CA PHE A 364 -2.48 -7.81 -22.42
C PHE A 364 -3.63 -7.58 -23.42
N GLY A 365 -3.40 -6.75 -24.44
CA GLY A 365 -4.37 -6.45 -25.51
C GLY A 365 -4.34 -4.97 -25.94
N GLY A 366 -3.22 -4.29 -25.70
CA GLY A 366 -2.98 -2.92 -26.12
C GLY A 366 -3.56 -1.86 -25.19
N TRP A 367 -3.28 -0.60 -25.54
CA TRP A 367 -3.59 0.54 -24.69
C TRP A 367 -5.08 0.74 -24.44
N ALA A 368 -5.94 0.43 -25.43
CA ALA A 368 -7.39 0.57 -25.29
C ALA A 368 -7.95 -0.37 -24.20
N LEU A 369 -7.59 -1.66 -24.24
CA LEU A 369 -8.01 -2.62 -23.22
C LEU A 369 -7.43 -2.27 -21.85
N TYR A 370 -6.20 -1.77 -21.81
CA TYR A 370 -5.59 -1.26 -20.59
C TYR A 370 -6.34 -0.05 -20.00
N GLN A 371 -6.85 0.88 -20.82
CA GLN A 371 -7.68 1.98 -20.34
C GLN A 371 -8.99 1.47 -19.73
N ASP A 372 -9.65 0.51 -20.38
CA ASP A 372 -10.86 -0.13 -19.81
C ASP A 372 -10.56 -0.74 -18.44
N LEU A 373 -9.37 -1.34 -18.26
CA LEU A 373 -8.94 -1.88 -16.98
C LEU A 373 -8.73 -0.77 -15.94
N LEU A 374 -8.08 0.34 -16.30
CA LEU A 374 -7.93 1.47 -15.39
C LEU A 374 -9.28 2.05 -14.97
N HIS A 375 -10.25 2.15 -15.88
CA HIS A 375 -11.60 2.61 -15.56
C HIS A 375 -12.31 1.66 -14.59
N ALA A 376 -12.20 0.34 -14.78
CA ALA A 376 -12.74 -0.65 -13.86
C ALA A 376 -12.09 -0.55 -12.47
N LEU A 377 -10.76 -0.47 -12.40
CA LEU A 377 -10.02 -0.32 -11.15
C LEU A 377 -10.36 1.00 -10.44
N ALA A 378 -10.52 2.10 -11.18
CA ALA A 378 -10.90 3.40 -10.62
C ALA A 378 -12.32 3.39 -10.05
N ALA A 379 -13.26 2.70 -10.70
CA ALA A 379 -14.63 2.56 -10.19
C ALA A 379 -14.67 1.77 -8.88
N VAL A 380 -13.92 0.67 -8.78
CA VAL A 380 -13.74 -0.07 -7.53
C VAL A 380 -13.02 0.80 -6.48
N GLY A 381 -11.98 1.54 -6.89
CA GLY A 381 -11.25 2.46 -6.02
C GLY A 381 -12.15 3.52 -5.39
N ALA A 382 -13.06 4.11 -6.18
CA ALA A 382 -14.02 5.10 -5.70
C ALA A 382 -14.97 4.52 -4.63
N LYS A 383 -15.43 3.27 -4.80
CA LYS A 383 -16.26 2.56 -3.80
C LYS A 383 -15.53 2.37 -2.47
N HIS A 384 -14.23 2.07 -2.52
CA HIS A 384 -13.42 1.76 -1.33
C HIS A 384 -12.59 2.93 -0.80
N GLY A 385 -12.67 4.11 -1.41
CA GLY A 385 -11.82 5.27 -1.09
C GLY A 385 -10.33 4.95 -1.21
N CYS A 386 -9.96 4.20 -2.25
CA CYS A 386 -8.59 3.74 -2.52
C CYS A 386 -8.15 4.11 -3.94
N ASP A 387 -6.83 4.22 -4.13
CA ASP A 387 -6.24 4.48 -5.45
C ASP A 387 -6.19 3.20 -6.33
N ILE A 388 -5.97 3.39 -7.63
CA ILE A 388 -5.87 2.31 -8.62
C ILE A 388 -4.78 1.30 -8.25
N ALA A 389 -3.63 1.77 -7.73
CA ALA A 389 -2.50 0.91 -7.39
C ALA A 389 -2.84 -0.03 -6.22
N THR A 390 -3.61 0.47 -5.26
CA THR A 390 -4.11 -0.25 -4.10
C THR A 390 -5.09 -1.32 -4.53
N ILE A 391 -6.10 -0.98 -5.35
CA ILE A 391 -7.07 -1.96 -5.84
C ILE A 391 -6.39 -3.02 -6.72
N ALA A 392 -5.48 -2.63 -7.61
CA ALA A 392 -4.75 -3.57 -8.45
C ALA A 392 -3.93 -4.56 -7.63
N SER A 393 -3.19 -4.08 -6.62
CA SER A 393 -2.38 -4.94 -5.75
C SER A 393 -3.26 -5.81 -4.84
N ALA A 394 -4.34 -5.27 -4.29
CA ALA A 394 -5.30 -6.02 -3.49
C ALA A 394 -5.97 -7.15 -4.29
N THR A 395 -6.28 -6.91 -5.57
CA THR A 395 -6.82 -7.93 -6.49
C THR A 395 -5.83 -9.08 -6.72
N VAL A 396 -4.52 -8.84 -6.62
CA VAL A 396 -3.54 -9.93 -6.66
C VAL A 396 -3.53 -10.71 -5.35
N LEU A 397 -3.67 -10.02 -4.21
CA LEU A 397 -3.72 -10.64 -2.88
C LEU A 397 -4.97 -11.50 -2.61
N THR A 398 -6.02 -11.40 -3.43
CA THR A 398 -7.21 -12.29 -3.31
C THR A 398 -6.98 -13.67 -3.93
N ARG A 399 -5.91 -13.85 -4.72
CA ARG A 399 -5.64 -15.10 -5.41
C ARG A 399 -5.12 -16.17 -4.45
N PRO A 400 -5.44 -17.45 -4.68
CA PRO A 400 -4.89 -18.55 -3.91
C PRO A 400 -3.36 -18.51 -3.90
N ASN A 401 -2.77 -18.88 -2.76
CA ASN A 401 -1.32 -18.98 -2.53
C ASN A 401 -0.53 -17.67 -2.61
N VAL A 402 -1.15 -16.52 -2.88
CA VAL A 402 -0.48 -15.22 -2.84
C VAL A 402 -0.35 -14.74 -1.39
N ALA A 403 0.85 -14.95 -0.84
CA ALA A 403 1.17 -14.49 0.51
C ALA A 403 1.34 -12.97 0.55
N ALA A 404 2.06 -12.39 -0.41
CA ALA A 404 2.36 -10.96 -0.42
C ALA A 404 2.56 -10.35 -1.81
N ALA A 405 2.35 -9.04 -1.89
CA ALA A 405 2.69 -8.19 -3.02
C ALA A 405 3.95 -7.37 -2.73
N ILE A 406 4.89 -7.35 -3.67
CA ILE A 406 6.14 -6.58 -3.60
C ILE A 406 5.94 -5.28 -4.37
N VAL A 407 5.90 -4.17 -3.64
CA VAL A 407 5.73 -2.83 -4.20
C VAL A 407 6.97 -1.99 -3.94
N GLY A 408 7.50 -1.41 -5.00
CA GLY A 408 8.68 -0.56 -4.93
C GLY A 408 8.28 0.81 -4.41
N ALA A 409 8.88 1.22 -3.30
CA ALA A 409 8.64 2.53 -2.70
C ALA A 409 9.97 3.28 -2.55
N THR A 410 10.08 4.41 -3.25
CA THR A 410 11.24 5.31 -3.20
C THR A 410 11.19 6.28 -2.02
N SER A 411 10.03 6.47 -1.42
CA SER A 411 9.85 7.28 -0.21
C SER A 411 8.65 6.84 0.61
N ALA A 412 8.54 7.32 1.85
CA ALA A 412 7.37 7.10 2.70
C ALA A 412 6.13 7.94 2.32
N ALA A 413 6.18 8.72 1.23
CA ALA A 413 5.09 9.63 0.85
C ALA A 413 3.75 8.94 0.55
N HIS A 414 3.78 7.65 0.19
CA HIS A 414 2.58 6.85 -0.12
C HIS A 414 2.27 5.80 0.95
N LEU A 415 2.78 5.96 2.17
CA LEU A 415 2.70 4.95 3.22
C LEU A 415 1.26 4.57 3.61
N ASP A 416 0.35 5.54 3.63
CA ASP A 416 -1.07 5.25 3.91
C ASP A 416 -1.73 4.42 2.81
N ALA A 417 -1.42 4.69 1.54
CA ALA A 417 -1.89 3.88 0.42
C ALA A 417 -1.31 2.45 0.50
N HIS A 418 -0.02 2.32 0.83
CA HIS A 418 0.62 1.03 1.06
C HIS A 418 -0.06 0.22 2.17
N ARG A 419 -0.45 0.84 3.29
CA ARG A 419 -1.19 0.16 4.37
C ARG A 419 -2.57 -0.32 3.94
N ARG A 420 -3.20 0.35 2.98
CA ARG A 420 -4.52 -0.03 2.44
C ARG A 420 -4.49 -1.29 1.58
N VAL A 421 -3.38 -1.57 0.90
CA VAL A 421 -3.26 -2.75 -0.02
C VAL A 421 -3.68 -4.06 0.64
N GLY A 422 -3.25 -4.30 1.88
CA GLY A 422 -3.57 -5.54 2.58
C GLY A 422 -4.93 -5.53 3.29
N THR A 423 -5.52 -4.36 3.54
CA THR A 423 -6.70 -4.17 4.41
C THR A 423 -7.99 -3.96 3.65
N VAL A 424 -7.94 -3.50 2.39
CA VAL A 424 -9.13 -3.40 1.54
C VAL A 424 -9.69 -4.80 1.25
N THR A 425 -10.99 -4.98 1.46
CA THR A 425 -11.69 -6.23 1.17
C THR A 425 -12.54 -6.03 -0.07
N LEU A 426 -12.15 -6.69 -1.17
CA LEU A 426 -12.88 -6.66 -2.44
C LEU A 426 -14.01 -7.68 -2.40
N ASP A 427 -15.22 -7.27 -2.72
CA ASP A 427 -16.37 -8.18 -2.80
C ASP A 427 -16.51 -8.81 -4.19
N ALA A 428 -17.53 -9.67 -4.35
CA ALA A 428 -17.77 -10.39 -5.58
C ALA A 428 -18.08 -9.46 -6.76
N GLU A 429 -18.73 -8.31 -6.53
CA GLU A 429 -19.04 -7.35 -7.58
C GLU A 429 -17.78 -6.62 -8.06
N ASP A 430 -16.90 -6.26 -7.12
CA ASP A 430 -15.60 -5.63 -7.42
C ASP A 430 -14.74 -6.54 -8.31
N LEU A 431 -14.62 -7.81 -7.91
CA LEU A 431 -13.85 -8.81 -8.63
C LEU A 431 -14.48 -9.12 -10.00
N ALA A 432 -15.82 -9.18 -10.08
CA ALA A 432 -16.52 -9.38 -11.35
C ALA A 432 -16.29 -8.23 -12.34
N LEU A 433 -16.26 -6.98 -11.86
CA LEU A 433 -15.99 -5.81 -12.69
C LEU A 433 -14.58 -5.84 -13.29
N ILE A 434 -13.58 -6.18 -12.48
CA ILE A 434 -12.19 -6.32 -12.95
C ILE A 434 -12.06 -7.51 -13.90
N HIS A 435 -12.68 -8.65 -13.54
CA HIS A 435 -12.66 -9.87 -14.35
C HIS A 435 -13.31 -9.67 -15.73
N ALA A 436 -14.39 -8.91 -15.83
CA ALA A 436 -15.04 -8.62 -17.11
C ALA A 436 -14.07 -7.98 -18.12
N VAL A 437 -13.11 -7.19 -17.64
CA VAL A 437 -12.06 -6.61 -18.49
C VAL A 437 -10.94 -7.60 -18.74
N THR A 438 -10.39 -8.23 -17.69
CA THR A 438 -9.22 -9.13 -17.82
C THR A 438 -9.53 -10.43 -18.56
N ALA A 439 -10.81 -10.83 -18.67
CA ALA A 439 -11.25 -11.94 -19.51
C ALA A 439 -11.09 -11.67 -21.02
N ARG A 440 -10.95 -10.41 -21.44
CA ARG A 440 -10.73 -10.02 -22.84
C ARG A 440 -9.25 -9.97 -23.23
N ARG A 441 -8.34 -10.31 -22.30
CA ARG A 441 -6.90 -10.25 -22.54
C ARG A 441 -6.45 -11.22 -23.63
N THR A 442 -5.40 -10.85 -24.35
CA THR A 442 -4.76 -11.72 -25.36
C THR A 442 -3.46 -12.36 -24.88
N GLY A 443 -2.96 -11.96 -23.72
CA GLY A 443 -1.67 -12.36 -23.16
C GLY A 443 -1.33 -11.58 -21.88
N PRO A 444 -0.05 -11.51 -21.49
CA PRO A 444 1.07 -12.29 -22.03
C PRO A 444 0.84 -13.81 -21.88
N LEU A 445 1.30 -14.57 -22.87
CA LEU A 445 1.16 -16.04 -22.92
C LEU A 445 2.45 -16.73 -22.48
N GLY A 446 2.36 -18.04 -22.26
CA GLY A 446 3.49 -18.89 -21.85
C GLY A 446 3.64 -18.98 -20.33
N ASP A 447 4.78 -19.55 -19.91
CA ASP A 447 5.13 -19.73 -18.51
C ASP A 447 5.67 -18.43 -17.90
N VAL A 448 5.70 -18.40 -16.57
CA VAL A 448 6.32 -17.36 -15.75
C VAL A 448 7.71 -17.06 -16.29
N TYR A 449 7.92 -15.78 -16.63
CA TYR A 449 9.20 -15.25 -17.09
C TYR A 449 9.76 -15.82 -18.41
N GLY A 450 9.00 -16.65 -19.14
CA GLY A 450 9.47 -17.24 -20.39
C GLY A 450 9.82 -16.20 -21.47
N LEU A 451 9.05 -15.11 -21.55
CA LEU A 451 9.29 -14.02 -22.51
C LEU A 451 10.58 -13.24 -22.18
N GLU A 452 10.83 -13.02 -20.90
CA GLU A 452 12.00 -12.31 -20.39
C GLU A 452 13.27 -13.17 -20.47
N ARG A 453 13.14 -14.49 -20.54
CA ARG A 453 14.24 -15.45 -20.68
C ARG A 453 14.76 -15.56 -22.12
N ASP A 454 13.91 -15.28 -23.11
CA ASP A 454 14.32 -15.19 -24.51
C ASP A 454 15.10 -13.87 -24.74
N ILE A 455 16.43 -13.96 -24.64
CA ILE A 455 17.38 -12.84 -24.81
C ILE A 455 17.21 -12.17 -26.18
N GLY A 456 16.88 -12.96 -27.22
CA GLY A 456 16.64 -12.46 -28.56
C GLY A 456 15.28 -11.79 -28.71
N GLY A 457 14.34 -12.08 -27.83
CA GLY A 457 12.97 -11.58 -27.82
C GLY A 457 12.83 -10.12 -27.37
N ARG A 458 11.67 -9.53 -27.66
CA ARG A 458 11.40 -8.11 -27.31
C ARG A 458 11.48 -7.83 -25.80
N HIS A 459 11.07 -8.79 -24.97
CA HIS A 459 11.07 -8.68 -23.51
C HIS A 459 12.48 -8.91 -22.97
N GLY A 460 13.16 -9.98 -23.42
CA GLY A 460 14.52 -10.28 -22.98
C GLY A 460 15.55 -9.20 -23.35
N ARG A 461 15.40 -8.50 -24.48
CA ARG A 461 16.29 -7.37 -24.83
C ARG A 461 16.24 -6.19 -23.85
N ILE A 462 15.21 -6.11 -23.00
CA ILE A 462 15.11 -5.09 -21.96
C ILE A 462 15.85 -5.51 -20.69
N MET A 463 16.14 -6.80 -20.50
CA MET A 463 16.73 -7.31 -19.27
C MET A 463 18.24 -7.02 -19.19
N LYS A 464 18.79 -7.12 -17.98
CA LYS A 464 20.23 -6.99 -17.69
C LYS A 464 20.62 -8.32 -17.04
N TYR A 465 21.37 -9.13 -17.77
CA TYR A 465 21.69 -10.51 -17.38
C TYR A 465 23.00 -10.63 -16.60
N ASP A 466 23.85 -9.61 -16.71
CA ASP A 466 25.13 -9.50 -16.03
C ASP A 466 25.16 -8.18 -15.26
N LEU A 467 25.04 -8.27 -13.93
CA LEU A 467 24.81 -7.14 -13.03
C LEU A 467 25.83 -7.06 -11.91
N HIS A 468 26.57 -8.14 -11.62
CA HIS A 468 27.69 -8.06 -10.70
C HIS A 468 28.83 -7.26 -11.38
N LYS A 469 29.30 -6.22 -10.70
CA LYS A 469 30.40 -5.36 -11.16
C LYS A 469 31.63 -5.55 -10.30
#